data_AF-A0A6H0IUP9-F1
#
_entry.id   AF-A0A6H0IUP9-F1
#
_cell.length_a   1.000
_cell.length_b   1.000
_cell.length_c   1.000
_cell.angle_alpha   90.00
_cell.angle_beta   90.00
_cell.angle_gamma   90.00
#
_symmetry.space_group_name_H-M   'P 1'
#
loop_
_entity.id
_entity.type
_entity.pdbx_description
1 polymer ?
#
loop_
_entity_poly.entity_id
_entity_poly.type
_entity_poly.pdbx_seq_one_letter_code
_entity_poly.pdbx_strand_id
1 'polypeptide(L)'
;MVSDLHGMVDDLREALTRVAFDPVADRVVCVGDLVDKGPDSLAALRLLEEPWFTSVMGNHDLAAAVRLLANRPDVHADDVARFRLPMEPWLAALDAEGQSEVAAHIDALPWLLEIPVGDALIGVVHAEVPEDIERWTDLRCRVEQVFADRADMAALAPLVKGRRYLRALKAGELPEADDPQAVLPDVRAVLHGHTIRADTGFRPWRVGNRIHLDSGAFLKQPAWYDTWAHVTEGRPGLTLVDVTDPMTPL
;
A
#
# COMPACT_ATOMS: atom_id res chain seq x y z
N MET A 1 -11.01 -2.28 4.85
CA MET A 1 -9.72 -2.07 4.15
C MET A 1 -9.62 -0.64 3.70
N VAL A 2 -8.44 -0.03 3.76
CA VAL A 2 -8.19 1.37 3.34
C VAL A 2 -7.07 1.40 2.31
N SER A 3 -7.20 2.26 1.29
CA SER A 3 -6.16 2.51 0.27
C SER A 3 -4.92 3.22 0.85
N ASP A 4 -3.97 3.57 -0.01
CA ASP A 4 -2.81 4.40 0.26
C ASP A 4 -3.23 5.67 1.01
N LEU A 5 -2.65 5.88 2.19
CA LEU A 5 -3.11 6.90 3.13
C LEU A 5 -2.40 8.24 2.95
N HIS A 6 -1.09 8.23 2.74
CA HIS A 6 -0.26 9.40 2.48
C HIS A 6 -0.54 10.57 3.45
N GLY A 7 -0.56 10.33 4.75
CA GLY A 7 -0.80 11.38 5.75
C GLY A 7 -2.22 11.96 5.79
N MET A 8 -3.18 11.40 5.05
CA MET A 8 -4.57 11.87 4.99
C MET A 8 -5.41 11.35 6.17
N VAL A 9 -4.92 11.56 7.40
CA VAL A 9 -5.53 11.02 8.63
C VAL A 9 -6.94 11.56 8.86
N ASP A 10 -7.18 12.83 8.55
CA ASP A 10 -8.50 13.43 8.72
C ASP A 10 -9.53 12.85 7.75
N ASP A 11 -9.14 12.55 6.50
CA ASP A 11 -9.99 11.83 5.55
C ASP A 11 -10.32 10.42 6.04
N LEU A 12 -9.36 9.73 6.66
CA LEU A 12 -9.60 8.43 7.28
C LEU A 12 -10.62 8.56 8.42
N ARG A 13 -10.44 9.51 9.35
CA ARG A 13 -11.39 9.75 10.45
C ARG A 13 -12.78 10.07 9.95
N GLU A 14 -12.90 10.88 8.91
CA GLU A 14 -14.18 11.20 8.27
C GLU A 14 -14.82 9.92 7.70
N ALA A 15 -14.05 9.11 6.95
CA ALA A 15 -14.54 7.86 6.37
C ALA A 15 -15.01 6.86 7.44
N LEU A 16 -14.24 6.69 8.52
CA LEU A 16 -14.61 5.83 9.65
C LEU A 16 -15.87 6.32 10.36
N THR A 17 -16.03 7.64 10.50
CA THR A 17 -17.25 8.24 11.08
C THR A 17 -18.48 7.92 10.22
N ARG A 18 -18.37 8.00 8.88
CA ARG A 18 -19.50 7.72 7.97
C ARG A 18 -20.01 6.28 8.06
N VAL A 19 -19.12 5.33 8.34
CA VAL A 19 -19.48 3.91 8.49
C VAL A 19 -19.78 3.51 9.94
N ALA A 20 -19.85 4.48 10.85
CA ALA A 20 -20.08 4.25 12.29
C ALA A 20 -19.08 3.25 12.91
N PHE A 21 -17.80 3.37 12.54
CA PHE A 21 -16.72 2.51 13.00
C PHE A 21 -16.63 2.44 14.54
N ASP A 22 -16.54 1.23 15.07
CA ASP A 22 -16.29 0.94 16.48
C ASP A 22 -14.84 0.43 16.67
N PRO A 23 -13.94 1.22 17.28
CA PRO A 23 -12.54 0.81 17.49
C PRO A 23 -12.38 -0.41 18.40
N VAL A 24 -13.42 -0.81 19.14
CA VAL A 24 -13.39 -2.03 19.98
C VAL A 24 -13.69 -3.27 19.13
N ALA A 25 -14.69 -3.19 18.26
CA ALA A 25 -15.19 -4.33 17.47
C ALA A 25 -14.55 -4.43 16.08
N ASP A 26 -14.30 -3.31 15.44
CA ASP A 26 -13.88 -3.22 14.04
C ASP A 26 -12.36 -3.11 13.91
N ARG A 27 -11.84 -3.45 12.73
CA ARG A 27 -10.42 -3.37 12.39
C ARG A 27 -10.23 -2.71 11.03
N VAL A 28 -9.17 -1.92 10.92
CA VAL A 28 -8.73 -1.26 9.69
C VAL A 28 -7.40 -1.86 9.28
N VAL A 29 -7.36 -2.35 8.03
CA VAL A 29 -6.11 -2.77 7.37
C VAL A 29 -5.87 -1.82 6.20
N CYS A 30 -4.75 -1.10 6.22
CA CYS A 30 -4.28 -0.24 5.15
C CYS A 30 -3.33 -1.01 4.21
N VAL A 31 -3.39 -0.68 2.92
CA VAL A 31 -2.53 -1.27 1.88
C VAL A 31 -1.14 -0.63 1.80
N GLY A 32 -0.73 0.18 2.78
CA GLY A 32 0.58 0.82 2.84
C GLY A 32 0.61 2.27 2.36
N ASP A 33 1.81 2.79 2.16
CA ASP A 33 2.05 4.20 1.82
C ASP A 33 1.37 5.12 2.84
N LEU A 34 1.72 4.95 4.10
CA LEU A 34 1.20 5.77 5.20
C LEU A 34 1.75 7.20 5.13
N VAL A 35 3.00 7.35 4.68
CA VAL A 35 3.73 8.61 4.71
C VAL A 35 3.86 9.28 3.35
N ASP A 36 4.39 10.50 3.38
CA ASP A 36 4.73 11.34 2.22
C ASP A 36 3.51 11.89 1.46
N LYS A 37 3.74 12.93 0.65
CA LYS A 37 2.76 13.65 -0.20
C LYS A 37 1.61 14.39 0.49
N GLY A 38 1.08 13.89 1.60
CA GLY A 38 0.00 14.54 2.35
C GLY A 38 0.40 15.22 3.64
N PRO A 39 -0.60 15.76 4.36
CA PRO A 39 -0.37 16.83 5.32
C PRO A 39 0.29 16.35 6.61
N ASP A 40 0.06 15.10 7.03
CA ASP A 40 0.54 14.62 8.33
C ASP A 40 1.03 13.17 8.29
N SER A 41 2.27 12.99 7.80
CA SER A 41 2.92 11.68 7.72
C SER A 41 3.18 11.06 9.11
N LEU A 42 3.50 11.87 10.11
CA LEU A 42 3.79 11.36 11.45
C LEU A 42 2.51 10.89 12.15
N ALA A 43 1.39 11.62 12.01
CA ALA A 43 0.11 11.15 12.53
C ALA A 43 -0.36 9.87 11.83
N ALA A 44 -0.09 9.69 10.54
CA ALA A 44 -0.42 8.45 9.86
C ALA A 44 0.38 7.25 10.39
N LEU A 45 1.66 7.43 10.73
CA LEU A 45 2.46 6.37 11.38
C LEU A 45 1.95 6.06 12.79
N ARG A 46 1.57 7.08 13.57
CA ARG A 46 1.01 6.90 14.92
C ARG A 46 -0.30 6.11 14.95
N LEU A 47 -1.01 5.98 13.82
CA LEU A 47 -2.13 5.05 13.74
C LEU A 47 -1.71 3.60 14.03
N LEU A 48 -0.44 3.23 13.79
CA LEU A 48 0.06 1.88 14.12
C LEU A 48 0.14 1.61 15.62
N GLU A 49 0.04 2.64 16.47
CA GLU A 49 -0.08 2.50 17.93
C GLU A 49 -1.50 2.05 18.34
N GLU A 50 -2.48 2.23 17.46
CA GLU A 50 -3.87 1.89 17.71
C GLU A 50 -4.12 0.39 17.47
N PRO A 51 -4.73 -0.34 18.43
CA PRO A 51 -4.91 -1.80 18.31
C PRO A 51 -5.89 -2.21 17.20
N TRP A 52 -6.66 -1.25 16.68
CA TRP A 52 -7.62 -1.47 15.61
C TRP A 52 -7.05 -1.19 14.21
N PHE A 53 -5.82 -0.66 14.10
CA PHE A 53 -5.21 -0.31 12.83
C PHE A 53 -3.95 -1.13 12.55
N THR A 54 -3.81 -1.60 11.32
CA THR A 54 -2.59 -2.23 10.83
C THR A 54 -2.39 -1.88 9.37
N SER A 55 -1.16 -2.02 8.86
CA SER A 55 -0.82 -1.71 7.48
C SER A 55 0.26 -2.67 6.98
N VAL A 56 0.33 -2.85 5.67
CA VAL A 56 1.53 -3.40 5.03
C VAL A 56 2.53 -2.29 4.71
N MET A 57 3.79 -2.65 4.47
CA MET A 57 4.85 -1.77 4.01
C MET A 57 4.56 -1.24 2.60
N GLY A 58 4.47 0.08 2.42
CA GLY A 58 4.48 0.72 1.11
C GLY A 58 5.88 1.11 0.63
N ASN A 59 6.00 1.58 -0.61
CA ASN A 59 7.29 2.08 -1.10
C ASN A 59 7.68 3.43 -0.52
N HIS A 60 6.74 4.31 -0.18
CA HIS A 60 7.05 5.57 0.51
C HIS A 60 7.49 5.31 1.95
N ASP A 61 6.86 4.35 2.63
CA ASP A 61 7.28 3.91 3.96
C ASP A 61 8.70 3.33 3.91
N LEU A 62 8.97 2.41 2.98
CA LEU A 62 10.31 1.84 2.81
C LEU A 62 11.35 2.90 2.41
N ALA A 63 10.99 3.87 1.57
CA ALA A 63 11.89 4.97 1.21
C ALA A 63 12.23 5.86 2.41
N ALA A 64 11.29 6.06 3.34
CA ALA A 64 11.55 6.73 4.61
C ALA A 64 12.55 5.96 5.47
N ALA A 65 12.39 4.64 5.61
CA ALA A 65 13.37 3.80 6.29
C ALA A 65 14.76 3.88 5.64
N VAL A 66 14.83 3.71 4.32
CA VAL A 66 16.10 3.81 3.57
C VAL A 66 16.77 5.17 3.78
N ARG A 67 16.01 6.27 3.81
CA ARG A 67 16.57 7.61 4.05
C ARG A 67 17.22 7.74 5.43
N LEU A 68 16.63 7.14 6.47
CA LEU A 68 17.13 7.16 7.84
C LEU A 68 18.31 6.21 8.03
N LEU A 69 18.31 5.08 7.31
CA LEU A 69 19.22 3.96 7.55
C LEU A 69 20.37 3.88 6.53
N ALA A 70 20.36 4.66 5.44
CA ALA A 70 21.30 4.54 4.31
C ALA A 70 22.79 4.53 4.68
N ASN A 71 23.18 5.13 5.80
CA ASN A 71 24.58 5.20 6.25
C ASN A 71 24.94 4.08 7.24
N ARG A 72 24.01 3.19 7.59
CA ARG A 72 24.30 2.07 8.48
C ARG A 72 25.08 0.97 7.72
N PRO A 73 26.08 0.34 8.36
CA PRO A 73 26.96 -0.62 7.71
C PRO A 73 26.28 -1.93 7.28
N ASP A 74 25.14 -2.25 7.89
CA ASP A 74 24.31 -3.43 7.61
C ASP A 74 23.30 -3.21 6.48
N VAL A 75 23.23 -2.00 5.90
CA VAL A 75 22.35 -1.68 4.77
C VAL A 75 23.15 -1.74 3.47
N HIS A 76 22.76 -2.64 2.56
CA HIS A 76 23.42 -2.78 1.27
C HIS A 76 23.16 -1.57 0.36
N ALA A 77 24.21 -1.03 -0.25
CA ALA A 77 24.11 0.12 -1.16
C ALA A 77 23.18 -0.14 -2.36
N ASP A 78 23.12 -1.38 -2.85
CA ASP A 78 22.20 -1.77 -3.93
C ASP A 78 20.73 -1.69 -3.49
N ASP A 79 20.43 -2.01 -2.23
CA ASP A 79 19.08 -1.89 -1.67
C ASP A 79 18.71 -0.42 -1.47
N VAL A 80 19.65 0.39 -0.98
CA VAL A 80 19.48 1.86 -0.92
C VAL A 80 19.13 2.40 -2.30
N ALA A 81 19.90 2.05 -3.33
CA ALA A 81 19.65 2.50 -4.69
C ALA A 81 18.30 1.99 -5.25
N ARG A 82 17.93 0.74 -4.94
CA ARG A 82 16.70 0.10 -5.42
C ARG A 82 15.44 0.73 -4.83
N PHE A 83 15.45 1.06 -3.55
CA PHE A 83 14.27 1.52 -2.81
C PHE A 83 14.26 3.02 -2.56
N ARG A 84 15.24 3.76 -3.07
CA ARG A 84 15.25 5.23 -3.02
C ARG A 84 14.08 5.80 -3.79
N LEU A 85 13.38 6.74 -3.16
CA LEU A 85 12.42 7.64 -3.79
C LEU A 85 12.70 9.09 -3.41
N PRO A 86 12.26 10.06 -4.23
CA PRO A 86 12.07 11.43 -3.76
C PRO A 86 11.13 11.41 -2.55
N MET A 87 11.38 12.29 -1.59
CA MET A 87 10.56 12.41 -0.39
C MET A 87 10.42 13.89 -0.05
N GLU A 88 9.21 14.27 0.37
CA GLU A 88 8.89 15.62 0.82
C GLU A 88 9.70 15.97 2.10
N PRO A 89 9.86 17.26 2.43
CA PRO A 89 10.78 17.69 3.49
C PRO A 89 10.37 17.29 4.91
N TRP A 90 9.17 16.70 5.10
CA TRP A 90 8.62 16.37 6.42
C TRP A 90 9.59 15.56 7.28
N LEU A 91 10.22 14.51 6.72
CA LEU A 91 11.11 13.63 7.47
C LEU A 91 12.39 14.36 7.91
N ALA A 92 12.91 15.24 7.05
CA ALA A 92 14.09 16.03 7.35
C ALA A 92 13.80 17.19 8.32
N ALA A 93 12.54 17.59 8.46
CA ALA A 93 12.09 18.60 9.40
C ALA A 93 11.91 18.08 10.83
N LEU A 94 11.85 16.75 11.02
CA LEU A 94 11.80 16.12 12.34
C LEU A 94 13.16 16.19 13.05
N ASP A 95 13.12 16.28 14.38
CA ASP A 95 14.29 16.10 15.22
C ASP A 95 14.69 14.61 15.34
N ALA A 96 15.74 14.34 16.12
CA ALA A 96 16.24 12.97 16.29
C ALA A 96 15.24 12.03 16.96
N GLU A 97 14.37 12.55 17.84
CA GLU A 97 13.33 11.76 18.50
C GLU A 97 12.24 11.39 17.50
N GLY A 98 11.73 12.36 16.74
CA GLY A 98 10.75 12.10 15.68
C GLY A 98 11.27 11.18 14.58
N GLN A 99 12.54 11.31 14.18
CA GLN A 99 13.14 10.38 13.21
C GLN A 99 13.29 8.96 13.78
N SER A 100 13.57 8.83 15.07
CA SER A 100 13.62 7.53 15.75
C SER A 100 12.23 6.89 15.85
N GLU A 101 11.21 7.70 16.14
CA GLU A 101 9.80 7.28 16.16
C GLU A 101 9.37 6.76 14.78
N VAL A 102 9.70 7.49 13.71
CA VAL A 102 9.43 7.06 12.33
C VAL A 102 10.10 5.73 12.01
N ALA A 103 11.39 5.58 12.35
CA ALA A 103 12.13 4.34 12.12
C ALA A 103 11.49 3.15 12.85
N ALA A 104 11.07 3.33 14.11
CA ALA A 104 10.46 2.28 14.91
C ALA A 104 9.11 1.82 14.34
N HIS A 105 8.26 2.76 13.91
CA HIS A 105 6.97 2.44 13.31
C HIS A 105 7.12 1.70 11.98
N ILE A 106 8.04 2.16 11.11
CA ILE A 106 8.23 1.52 9.80
C ILE A 106 8.85 0.13 9.95
N ASP A 107 9.78 -0.07 10.89
CA ASP A 107 10.40 -1.38 11.16
C ASP A 107 9.35 -2.45 11.57
N ALA A 108 8.23 -2.02 12.16
CA ALA A 108 7.13 -2.91 12.54
C ALA A 108 6.20 -3.30 11.39
N LEU A 109 6.32 -2.67 10.21
CA LEU A 109 5.40 -2.93 9.08
C LEU A 109 5.72 -4.25 8.38
N PRO A 110 4.76 -5.20 8.32
CA PRO A 110 4.92 -6.41 7.53
C PRO A 110 4.86 -6.08 6.03
N TRP A 111 5.57 -6.84 5.21
CA TRP A 111 5.51 -6.70 3.74
C TRP A 111 4.28 -7.38 3.12
N LEU A 112 3.59 -8.21 3.90
CA LEU A 112 2.43 -8.99 3.51
C LEU A 112 1.55 -9.24 4.74
N LEU A 113 0.24 -9.18 4.57
CA LEU A 113 -0.74 -9.58 5.57
C LEU A 113 -1.71 -10.62 5.01
N GLU A 114 -2.26 -11.43 5.91
CA GLU A 114 -3.26 -12.45 5.64
C GLU A 114 -4.49 -12.20 6.52
N ILE A 115 -5.67 -12.09 5.90
CA ILE A 115 -6.94 -11.86 6.57
C ILE A 115 -7.85 -13.08 6.36
N PRO A 116 -8.13 -13.87 7.41
CA PRO A 116 -9.10 -14.95 7.33
C PRO A 116 -10.51 -14.40 7.19
N VAL A 117 -11.28 -14.90 6.22
CA VAL A 117 -12.69 -14.55 5.98
C VAL A 117 -13.48 -15.82 5.74
N GLY A 118 -14.12 -16.33 6.80
CA GLY A 118 -14.74 -17.66 6.78
C GLY A 118 -13.69 -18.74 6.54
N ASP A 119 -13.92 -19.61 5.56
CA ASP A 119 -12.98 -20.67 5.15
C ASP A 119 -11.96 -20.20 4.09
N ALA A 120 -11.97 -18.91 3.76
CA ALA A 120 -11.11 -18.34 2.73
C ALA A 120 -10.10 -17.35 3.32
N LEU A 121 -9.06 -17.07 2.55
CA LEU A 121 -8.01 -16.13 2.89
C LEU A 121 -8.03 -14.95 1.92
N ILE A 122 -7.81 -13.74 2.44
CA ILE A 122 -7.50 -12.56 1.65
C ILE A 122 -6.07 -12.14 1.94
N GLY A 123 -5.27 -12.02 0.87
CA GLY A 123 -3.91 -11.53 0.95
C GLY A 123 -3.86 -10.01 0.81
N VAL A 124 -2.88 -9.37 1.43
CA VAL A 124 -2.64 -7.93 1.28
C VAL A 124 -1.16 -7.70 1.05
N VAL A 125 -0.83 -7.01 -0.03
CA VAL A 125 0.53 -6.51 -0.34
C VAL A 125 0.39 -5.17 -1.05
N HIS A 126 1.33 -4.26 -0.86
CA HIS A 126 1.13 -2.88 -1.29
C HIS A 126 0.96 -2.72 -2.81
N ALA A 127 1.89 -3.22 -3.63
CA ALA A 127 1.91 -2.95 -5.07
C ALA A 127 1.48 -4.15 -5.93
N GLU A 128 2.29 -5.20 -6.01
CA GLU A 128 1.96 -6.37 -6.83
C GLU A 128 2.61 -7.66 -6.30
N VAL A 129 2.03 -8.80 -6.66
CA VAL A 129 2.69 -10.09 -6.47
C VAL A 129 3.66 -10.33 -7.64
N PRO A 130 4.90 -10.81 -7.40
CA PRO A 130 5.84 -11.14 -8.46
C PRO A 130 5.24 -12.06 -9.52
N GLU A 131 5.64 -11.88 -10.77
CA GLU A 131 5.08 -12.58 -11.92
C GLU A 131 5.31 -14.09 -11.91
N ASP A 132 6.42 -14.53 -11.33
CA ASP A 132 6.81 -15.93 -11.22
C ASP A 132 6.12 -16.67 -10.06
N ILE A 133 5.25 -15.99 -9.31
CA ILE A 133 4.45 -16.58 -8.23
C ILE A 133 3.08 -17.01 -8.76
N GLU A 134 2.84 -18.32 -8.73
CA GLU A 134 1.58 -18.93 -9.16
C GLU A 134 0.59 -19.13 -8.00
N ARG A 135 1.08 -19.20 -6.76
CA ARG A 135 0.26 -19.42 -5.55
C ARG A 135 0.60 -18.43 -4.46
N TRP A 136 -0.39 -18.00 -3.70
CA TRP A 136 -0.20 -17.11 -2.55
C TRP A 136 0.73 -17.74 -1.49
N THR A 137 0.58 -19.04 -1.26
CA THR A 137 1.46 -19.78 -0.35
C THR A 137 2.94 -19.72 -0.75
N ASP A 138 3.25 -19.71 -2.05
CA ASP A 138 4.63 -19.57 -2.54
C ASP A 138 5.19 -18.16 -2.26
N LEU A 139 4.35 -17.13 -2.37
CA LEU A 139 4.73 -15.76 -2.00
C LEU A 139 5.07 -15.67 -0.52
N ARG A 140 4.20 -16.21 0.35
CA ARG A 140 4.41 -16.18 1.79
C ARG A 140 5.73 -16.87 2.15
N CYS A 141 5.99 -18.06 1.62
CA CYS A 141 7.25 -18.78 1.83
C CYS A 141 8.47 -17.96 1.36
N ARG A 142 8.38 -17.28 0.21
CA ARG A 142 9.46 -16.43 -0.30
C ARG A 142 9.73 -15.24 0.63
N VAL A 143 8.69 -14.57 1.11
CA VAL A 143 8.81 -13.46 2.07
C VAL A 143 9.47 -13.95 3.35
N GLU A 144 8.95 -15.03 3.95
CA GLU A 144 9.53 -15.65 5.16
C GLU A 144 11.00 -15.99 4.98
N GLN A 145 11.37 -16.59 3.84
CA GLN A 145 12.74 -16.97 3.55
C GLN A 145 13.67 -15.76 3.38
N VAL A 146 13.28 -14.74 2.62
CA VAL A 146 14.09 -13.52 2.43
C VAL A 146 14.40 -12.84 3.77
N PHE A 147 13.41 -12.75 4.67
CA PHE A 147 13.61 -12.18 6.00
C PHE A 147 14.44 -13.08 6.93
N ALA A 148 14.27 -14.40 6.86
CA ALA A 148 15.07 -15.34 7.64
C ALA A 148 16.55 -15.34 7.21
N ASP A 149 16.80 -15.34 5.91
CA ASP A 149 18.14 -15.36 5.32
C ASP A 149 18.80 -13.97 5.32
N ARG A 150 18.00 -12.90 5.49
CA ARG A 150 18.42 -11.48 5.35
C ARG A 150 19.11 -11.22 4.01
N ALA A 151 18.59 -11.84 2.95
CA ALA A 151 19.21 -11.85 1.63
C ALA A 151 18.14 -11.77 0.53
N ASP A 152 18.53 -11.26 -0.63
CA ASP A 152 17.66 -11.17 -1.81
C ASP A 152 16.40 -10.31 -1.64
N MET A 153 16.56 -9.13 -1.02
CA MET A 153 15.51 -8.10 -0.99
C MET A 153 15.03 -7.69 -2.39
N ALA A 154 15.80 -7.99 -3.44
CA ALA A 154 15.41 -7.75 -4.83
C ALA A 154 14.17 -8.57 -5.23
N ALA A 155 14.08 -9.82 -4.77
CA ALA A 155 12.94 -10.70 -5.01
C ALA A 155 11.64 -10.17 -4.41
N LEU A 156 11.72 -9.32 -3.37
CA LEU A 156 10.57 -8.69 -2.73
C LEU A 156 10.19 -7.34 -3.34
N ALA A 157 11.01 -6.75 -4.21
CA ALA A 157 10.75 -5.43 -4.77
C ALA A 157 9.36 -5.27 -5.44
N PRO A 158 8.79 -6.27 -6.14
CA PRO A 158 7.44 -6.14 -6.70
C PRO A 158 6.35 -5.86 -5.65
N LEU A 159 6.51 -6.38 -4.42
CA LEU A 159 5.53 -6.20 -3.34
C LEU A 159 5.27 -4.74 -2.98
N VAL A 160 6.26 -3.87 -3.14
CA VAL A 160 6.18 -2.46 -2.75
C VAL A 160 6.24 -1.50 -3.92
N LYS A 161 6.86 -1.86 -5.05
CA LYS A 161 7.06 -0.91 -6.17
C LYS A 161 6.79 -1.52 -7.54
N GLY A 162 6.10 -2.65 -7.53
CA GLY A 162 5.64 -3.32 -8.73
C GLY A 162 4.77 -2.42 -9.60
N ARG A 163 5.01 -2.46 -10.92
CA ARG A 163 4.29 -1.61 -11.89
C ARG A 163 3.97 -2.36 -13.18
N ARG A 164 3.90 -3.68 -13.15
CA ARG A 164 3.60 -4.51 -14.34
C ARG A 164 2.27 -4.10 -14.95
N TYR A 165 1.21 -4.02 -14.15
CA TYR A 165 -0.12 -3.67 -14.64
C TYR A 165 -0.19 -2.24 -15.19
N LEU A 166 0.48 -1.27 -14.55
CA LEU A 166 0.55 0.08 -15.07
C LEU A 166 1.30 0.16 -16.42
N ARG A 167 2.36 -0.65 -16.60
CA ARG A 167 3.07 -0.75 -17.89
C ARG A 167 2.18 -1.37 -18.96
N ALA A 168 1.50 -2.47 -18.63
CA ALA A 168 0.55 -3.13 -19.53
C ALA A 168 -0.59 -2.19 -19.94
N LEU A 169 -1.16 -1.44 -18.99
CA LEU A 169 -2.18 -0.42 -19.27
C LEU A 169 -1.67 0.63 -20.27
N LYS A 170 -0.46 1.17 -20.07
CA LYS A 170 0.14 2.14 -20.99
C LYS A 170 0.42 1.58 -22.39
N ALA A 171 0.66 0.27 -22.49
CA ALA A 171 0.84 -0.42 -23.75
C ALA A 171 -0.49 -0.81 -24.44
N GLY A 172 -1.63 -0.67 -23.76
CA GLY A 172 -2.91 -1.19 -24.25
C GLY A 172 -3.04 -2.72 -24.12
N GLU A 173 -2.25 -3.32 -23.23
CA GLU A 173 -2.10 -4.76 -23.02
C GLU A 173 -2.53 -5.18 -21.61
N LEU A 174 -3.28 -4.34 -20.89
CA LEU A 174 -3.78 -4.70 -19.57
C LEU A 174 -4.68 -5.94 -19.71
N PRO A 175 -4.44 -7.02 -18.95
CA PRO A 175 -5.30 -8.19 -19.01
C PRO A 175 -6.74 -7.85 -18.60
N GLU A 176 -7.69 -8.66 -19.08
CA GLU A 176 -9.09 -8.49 -18.73
C GLU A 176 -9.31 -8.64 -17.21
N ALA A 177 -10.34 -7.97 -16.69
CA ALA A 177 -10.64 -7.98 -15.26
C ALA A 177 -10.88 -9.40 -14.72
N ASP A 178 -11.42 -10.29 -15.56
CA ASP A 178 -11.74 -11.68 -15.25
C ASP A 178 -10.73 -12.68 -15.83
N ASP A 179 -9.51 -12.23 -16.18
CA ASP A 179 -8.48 -13.12 -16.72
C ASP A 179 -8.13 -14.25 -15.74
N PRO A 180 -8.43 -15.52 -16.08
CA PRO A 180 -8.16 -16.66 -15.21
C PRO A 180 -6.66 -16.90 -15.01
N GLN A 181 -5.79 -16.44 -15.92
CA GLN A 181 -4.33 -16.59 -15.79
C GLN A 181 -3.75 -15.67 -14.71
N ALA A 182 -4.47 -14.62 -14.35
CA ALA A 182 -4.05 -13.71 -13.29
C ALA A 182 -4.53 -14.13 -11.89
N VAL A 183 -5.28 -15.23 -11.78
CA VAL A 183 -5.83 -15.73 -10.51
C VAL A 183 -4.79 -16.54 -9.74
N LEU A 184 -4.58 -16.19 -8.47
CA LEU A 184 -3.91 -17.06 -7.51
C LEU A 184 -4.93 -18.05 -6.92
N PRO A 185 -4.79 -19.37 -7.12
CA PRO A 185 -5.88 -20.33 -6.88
C PRO A 185 -6.13 -20.65 -5.39
N ASP A 186 -5.18 -20.34 -4.50
CA ASP A 186 -5.21 -20.68 -3.08
C ASP A 186 -5.52 -19.47 -2.16
N VAL A 187 -5.97 -18.36 -2.75
CA VAL A 187 -6.42 -17.16 -2.01
C VAL A 187 -7.67 -16.61 -2.68
N ARG A 188 -8.62 -16.08 -1.89
CA ARG A 188 -9.87 -15.52 -2.42
C ARG A 188 -9.62 -14.27 -3.24
N ALA A 189 -8.81 -13.37 -2.71
CA ALA A 189 -8.39 -12.14 -3.36
C ALA A 189 -7.06 -11.67 -2.78
N VAL A 190 -6.31 -10.89 -3.57
CA VAL A 190 -5.17 -10.11 -3.08
C VAL A 190 -5.50 -8.63 -3.23
N LEU A 191 -5.42 -7.89 -2.13
CA LEU A 191 -5.73 -6.47 -2.09
C LEU A 191 -4.43 -5.66 -2.15
N HIS A 192 -4.47 -4.61 -2.98
CA HIS A 192 -3.34 -3.78 -3.35
C HIS A 192 -3.70 -2.29 -3.28
N GLY A 193 -2.68 -1.47 -3.11
CA GLY A 193 -2.67 -0.03 -3.30
C GLY A 193 -1.91 0.39 -4.55
N HIS A 194 -1.05 1.40 -4.40
CA HIS A 194 0.03 1.85 -5.28
C HIS A 194 -0.38 2.47 -6.63
N THR A 195 -1.34 1.86 -7.31
CA THR A 195 -1.67 2.15 -8.72
C THR A 195 -3.02 2.85 -8.83
N ILE A 196 -2.96 4.18 -8.86
CA ILE A 196 -4.11 5.05 -9.12
C ILE A 196 -4.54 4.97 -10.59
N ARG A 197 -5.83 4.70 -10.83
CA ARG A 197 -6.43 4.69 -12.17
C ARG A 197 -7.48 5.78 -12.37
N ALA A 198 -7.02 6.94 -12.81
CA ALA A 198 -7.88 8.05 -13.19
C ALA A 198 -8.87 7.71 -14.33
N ASP A 199 -8.48 6.81 -15.23
CA ASP A 199 -9.31 6.35 -16.35
C ASP A 199 -10.53 5.52 -15.93
N THR A 200 -10.54 5.02 -14.69
CA THR A 200 -11.70 4.35 -14.06
C THR A 200 -12.54 5.31 -13.21
N GLY A 201 -12.23 6.60 -13.26
CA GLY A 201 -12.79 7.61 -12.35
C GLY A 201 -12.38 7.38 -10.89
N PHE A 202 -11.14 6.93 -10.67
CA PHE A 202 -10.57 6.64 -9.36
C PHE A 202 -11.31 5.52 -8.59
N ARG A 203 -11.92 4.58 -9.30
CA ARG A 203 -12.61 3.44 -8.68
C ARG A 203 -11.66 2.26 -8.49
N PRO A 204 -11.95 1.37 -7.52
CA PRO A 204 -11.26 0.10 -7.43
C PRO A 204 -11.35 -0.67 -8.76
N TRP A 205 -10.27 -1.37 -9.10
CA TRP A 205 -10.17 -2.15 -10.32
C TRP A 205 -9.45 -3.47 -10.03
N ARG A 206 -9.56 -4.43 -10.96
CA ARG A 206 -8.99 -5.76 -10.75
C ARG A 206 -8.44 -6.38 -12.02
N VAL A 207 -7.57 -7.37 -11.83
CA VAL A 207 -7.12 -8.33 -12.84
C VAL A 207 -7.10 -9.71 -12.18
N GLY A 208 -7.99 -10.61 -12.61
CA GLY A 208 -8.25 -11.87 -11.93
C GLY A 208 -8.83 -11.64 -10.52
N ASN A 209 -8.19 -12.23 -9.50
CA ASN A 209 -8.52 -12.03 -8.09
C ASN A 209 -7.61 -10.99 -7.39
N ARG A 210 -6.94 -10.13 -8.15
CA ARG A 210 -6.05 -9.07 -7.64
C ARG A 210 -6.75 -7.74 -7.76
N ILE A 211 -6.98 -7.08 -6.65
CA ILE A 211 -7.85 -5.91 -6.55
C ILE A 211 -7.02 -4.73 -6.05
N HIS A 212 -7.05 -3.64 -6.79
CA HIS A 212 -6.35 -2.41 -6.49
C HIS A 212 -7.33 -1.36 -6.00
N LEU A 213 -7.07 -0.81 -4.81
CA LEU A 213 -7.96 0.07 -4.08
C LEU A 213 -7.60 1.56 -4.20
N ASP A 214 -6.39 1.88 -4.69
CA ASP A 214 -5.87 3.24 -4.65
C ASP A 214 -6.65 4.22 -5.54
N SER A 215 -7.36 5.14 -4.87
CA SER A 215 -8.10 6.25 -5.49
C SER A 215 -7.37 7.59 -5.33
N GLY A 216 -6.14 7.60 -4.80
CA GLY A 216 -5.26 8.76 -4.75
C GLY A 216 -5.65 9.79 -3.71
N ALA A 217 -5.73 9.42 -2.42
CA ALA A 217 -6.22 10.29 -1.34
C ALA A 217 -5.51 11.65 -1.29
N PHE A 218 -4.19 11.64 -1.39
CA PHE A 218 -3.37 12.86 -1.36
C PHE A 218 -3.65 13.81 -2.53
N LEU A 219 -4.20 13.33 -3.65
CA LEU A 219 -4.52 14.15 -4.82
C LEU A 219 -5.64 15.17 -4.55
N LYS A 220 -6.43 14.98 -3.48
CA LYS A 220 -7.42 15.97 -3.04
C LYS A 220 -6.80 17.28 -2.57
N GLN A 221 -5.53 17.26 -2.17
CA GLN A 221 -4.86 18.46 -1.68
C GLN A 221 -4.62 19.45 -2.83
N PRO A 222 -4.67 20.77 -2.55
CA PRO A 222 -4.50 21.80 -3.58
C PRO A 222 -3.22 21.68 -4.41
N ALA A 223 -2.12 21.22 -3.81
CA ALA A 223 -0.83 21.06 -4.49
C ALA A 223 -0.85 20.05 -5.65
N TRP A 224 -1.85 19.15 -5.67
CA TRP A 224 -1.96 18.06 -6.64
C TRP A 224 -3.13 18.26 -7.60
N TYR A 225 -3.87 19.37 -7.53
CA TYR A 225 -5.08 19.56 -8.34
C TYR A 225 -4.83 19.40 -9.85
N ASP A 226 -3.74 19.99 -10.36
CA ASP A 226 -3.42 19.96 -11.79
C ASP A 226 -3.12 18.55 -12.32
N THR A 227 -2.78 17.59 -11.45
CA THR A 227 -2.47 16.23 -11.89
C THR A 227 -3.71 15.47 -12.35
N TRP A 228 -4.90 15.87 -11.91
CA TRP A 228 -6.15 15.18 -12.22
C TRP A 228 -7.26 16.12 -12.72
N ALA A 229 -7.03 17.42 -12.81
CA ALA A 229 -8.03 18.40 -13.27
C ALA A 229 -8.61 18.11 -14.68
N HIS A 230 -7.91 17.32 -15.49
CA HIS A 230 -8.36 16.89 -16.82
C HIS A 230 -9.34 15.70 -16.79
N VAL A 231 -9.51 15.03 -15.66
CA VAL A 231 -10.38 13.86 -15.50
C VAL A 231 -11.82 14.32 -15.33
N THR A 232 -12.71 13.83 -16.19
CA THR A 232 -14.11 14.26 -16.24
C THR A 232 -15.07 13.38 -15.45
N GLU A 233 -14.68 12.16 -15.13
CA GLU A 233 -15.49 11.18 -14.40
C GLU A 233 -14.83 10.83 -13.07
N GLY A 234 -15.60 10.87 -11.98
CA GLY A 234 -15.08 10.61 -10.64
C GLY A 234 -14.16 11.71 -10.11
N ARG A 235 -13.62 11.49 -8.90
CA ARG A 235 -12.66 12.37 -8.23
C ARG A 235 -11.73 11.52 -7.36
N PRO A 236 -10.48 11.94 -7.15
CA PRO A 236 -9.61 11.24 -6.24
C PRO A 236 -10.11 11.33 -4.80
N GLY A 237 -9.71 10.37 -3.99
CA GLY A 237 -10.08 10.32 -2.58
C GLY A 237 -9.45 9.15 -1.84
N LEU A 238 -9.95 8.92 -0.63
CA LEU A 238 -9.58 7.75 0.17
C LEU A 238 -10.61 6.66 -0.09
N THR A 239 -10.16 5.48 -0.52
CA THR A 239 -11.03 4.31 -0.64
C THR A 239 -11.11 3.59 0.70
N LEU A 240 -12.33 3.43 1.20
CA LEU A 240 -12.65 2.54 2.31
C LEU A 240 -13.62 1.47 1.78
N VAL A 241 -13.31 0.20 1.99
CA VAL A 241 -14.16 -0.94 1.55
C VAL A 241 -14.32 -1.96 2.66
N ASP A 242 -15.43 -2.69 2.64
CA ASP A 242 -15.56 -3.94 3.38
C ASP A 242 -14.64 -5.00 2.75
N VAL A 243 -13.95 -5.79 3.56
CA VAL A 243 -13.00 -6.80 3.07
C VAL A 243 -13.70 -7.91 2.27
N THR A 244 -14.98 -8.15 2.52
CA THR A 244 -15.81 -9.14 1.83
C THR A 244 -16.38 -8.65 0.49
N ASP A 245 -16.46 -7.32 0.30
CA ASP A 245 -16.87 -6.67 -0.94
C ASP A 245 -15.92 -5.52 -1.35
N PRO A 246 -14.65 -5.84 -1.69
CA PRO A 246 -13.60 -4.85 -1.92
C PRO A 246 -13.77 -4.03 -3.21
N MET A 247 -14.76 -4.36 -4.05
CA MET A 247 -15.05 -3.62 -5.28
C MET A 247 -16.08 -2.49 -5.07
N THR A 248 -16.71 -2.42 -3.89
CA THR A 248 -17.75 -1.45 -3.56
C THR A 248 -17.30 -0.55 -2.42
N PRO A 249 -16.79 0.67 -2.70
CA PRO A 249 -16.45 1.64 -1.67
C PRO A 249 -17.64 2.00 -0.78
N LEU A 250 -17.37 2.17 0.52
CA LEU A 250 -18.31 2.54 1.59
C LEU A 250 -18.52 4.07 1.70
#